data_AF-A0A7V8ZD20-F1
#
_entry.id   AF-A0A7V8ZD20-F1
#
_cell.length_a   1.000
_cell.length_b   1.000
_cell.length_c   1.000
_cell.angle_alpha   90.00
_cell.angle_beta   90.00
_cell.angle_gamma   90.00
#
_symmetry.space_group_name_H-M   'P 1'
#
loop_
_entity.id
_entity.type
_entity.pdbx_description
1 polymer ?
#
loop_
_entity_poly.entity_id
_entity_poly.type
_entity_poly.pdbx_seq_one_letter_code
_entity_poly.pdbx_strand_id
1 'polypeptide(L)'
;MQQEPPKQPGSPGAPSSSAGGSGQPQSPQPDSTASPATSDPDARAASAGELKSLRRWVIVVGIWAVAASAIGLIALLSADGSSDEARGKDNARVSKALGDFDKRLDKIESKLEGTPTSEDVQKLEDRIGKTKDDASGASKNADAASKDVSSANNRIDDLESKVEDLEASGGSSGGGSSGGAGSP
;
A
#
# COMPACT_ATOMS: atom_id res chain seq x y z
N MET A 1 -39.40 -4.67 55.86
CA MET A 1 -38.37 -5.15 56.82
C MET A 1 -38.71 -6.59 57.17
N GLN A 2 -37.69 -7.42 57.45
CA GLN A 2 -37.70 -8.88 57.70
C GLN A 2 -37.59 -9.69 56.38
N GLN A 3 -36.40 -10.02 55.85
CA GLN A 3 -35.33 -10.93 56.33
C GLN A 3 -35.84 -12.30 56.75
N GLU A 4 -35.38 -13.36 56.07
CA GLU A 4 -34.93 -14.67 56.61
C GLU A 4 -34.63 -15.70 55.45
N PRO A 5 -33.82 -16.78 55.62
CA PRO A 5 -32.35 -16.76 55.73
C PRO A 5 -31.70 -17.98 54.93
N PRO A 6 -30.62 -18.71 55.35
CA PRO A 6 -29.41 -18.91 54.55
C PRO A 6 -29.01 -20.40 54.31
N LYS A 7 -27.77 -20.63 53.82
CA LYS A 7 -26.84 -21.78 54.03
C LYS A 7 -26.57 -22.76 52.87
N GLN A 8 -25.36 -22.63 52.30
CA GLN A 8 -24.41 -23.73 51.95
C GLN A 8 -24.32 -24.79 53.07
N PRO A 9 -23.79 -26.05 52.90
CA PRO A 9 -22.58 -26.40 52.12
C PRO A 9 -22.57 -27.84 51.51
N GLY A 10 -21.47 -28.23 50.83
CA GLY A 10 -21.15 -29.65 50.66
C GLY A 10 -20.29 -30.04 49.44
N SER A 11 -18.99 -29.72 49.44
CA SER A 11 -17.97 -30.53 48.73
C SER A 11 -17.77 -31.84 49.53
N PRO A 12 -17.42 -33.00 48.94
CA PRO A 12 -16.07 -33.25 48.41
C PRO A 12 -15.98 -34.18 47.19
N GLY A 13 -14.83 -34.13 46.52
CA GLY A 13 -14.56 -34.87 45.28
C GLY A 13 -14.19 -36.34 45.46
N ALA A 14 -14.09 -37.03 44.32
CA ALA A 14 -12.91 -37.82 43.96
C ALA A 14 -13.01 -38.25 42.48
N PRO A 15 -11.87 -38.30 41.77
CA PRO A 15 -11.77 -38.75 40.38
C PRO A 15 -11.63 -40.27 40.31
N SER A 16 -12.04 -40.89 39.20
CA SER A 16 -11.61 -42.25 38.85
C SER A 16 -11.68 -42.45 37.34
N SER A 17 -10.49 -42.43 36.74
CA SER A 17 -10.17 -42.81 35.37
C SER A 17 -10.36 -44.31 35.12
N SER A 18 -10.88 -44.66 33.94
CA SER A 18 -10.42 -45.74 33.02
C SER A 18 -11.41 -45.76 31.84
N ALA A 19 -11.08 -46.00 30.57
CA ALA A 19 -9.93 -46.65 29.95
C ALA A 19 -9.90 -46.32 28.44
N GLY A 20 -8.70 -46.31 27.84
CA GLY A 20 -8.47 -46.49 26.39
C GLY A 20 -8.81 -45.29 25.51
N GLY A 21 -7.99 -44.83 24.57
CA GLY A 21 -6.78 -45.35 23.99
C GLY A 21 -6.42 -44.39 22.84
N SER A 22 -5.15 -44.02 22.76
CA SER A 22 -4.41 -43.60 21.56
C SER A 22 -5.07 -42.66 20.55
N GLY A 23 -4.61 -41.40 20.57
CA GLY A 23 -4.14 -40.72 19.36
C GLY A 23 -5.11 -39.75 18.68
N GLN A 24 -4.90 -38.44 18.92
CA GLN A 24 -4.68 -37.39 17.90
C GLN A 24 -5.02 -36.00 18.50
N PRO A 25 -4.10 -35.02 18.55
CA PRO A 25 -4.44 -33.66 18.94
C PRO A 25 -5.39 -33.06 17.89
N GLN A 26 -6.63 -32.82 18.29
CA GLN A 26 -7.60 -32.05 17.52
C GLN A 26 -7.10 -30.60 17.41
N SER A 27 -6.65 -30.22 16.22
CA SER A 27 -6.47 -28.82 15.86
C SER A 27 -7.85 -28.14 15.88
N PRO A 28 -8.00 -26.91 16.40
CA PRO A 28 -9.27 -26.20 16.29
C PRO A 28 -9.53 -25.90 14.81
N GLN A 29 -10.56 -26.51 14.24
CA GLN A 29 -11.11 -26.09 12.94
C GLN A 29 -11.83 -24.74 13.16
N PRO A 30 -11.42 -23.64 12.50
CA PRO A 30 -12.27 -22.48 12.42
C PRO A 30 -13.42 -22.79 11.46
N ASP A 31 -14.65 -22.62 11.94
CA ASP A 31 -15.87 -22.59 11.14
C ASP A 31 -15.68 -21.64 9.95
N SER A 32 -15.37 -22.21 8.78
CA SER A 32 -15.26 -21.47 7.54
C SER A 32 -16.54 -21.66 6.74
N THR A 33 -17.66 -21.17 7.27
CA THR A 33 -18.78 -20.72 6.45
C THR A 33 -18.43 -19.36 5.86
N ALA A 34 -17.37 -19.33 5.05
CA ALA A 34 -17.06 -18.18 4.21
C ALA A 34 -18.02 -18.25 3.00
N SER A 35 -19.10 -17.47 3.07
CA SER A 35 -19.80 -17.00 1.87
C SER A 35 -18.74 -16.57 0.84
N PRO A 36 -18.86 -16.97 -0.44
CA PRO A 36 -17.97 -16.43 -1.46
C PRO A 36 -18.20 -14.93 -1.46
N ALA A 37 -17.23 -14.18 -0.96
CA ALA A 37 -17.18 -12.75 -1.16
C ALA A 37 -17.21 -12.55 -2.68
N THR A 38 -18.36 -12.11 -3.18
CA THR A 38 -18.49 -11.53 -4.51
C THR A 38 -17.47 -10.42 -4.55
N SER A 39 -16.28 -10.74 -5.06
CA SER A 39 -15.20 -9.79 -5.24
C SER A 39 -15.69 -8.88 -6.35
N ASP A 40 -16.24 -7.74 -5.95
CA ASP A 40 -16.65 -6.69 -6.85
C ASP A 40 -15.42 -6.30 -7.70
N PRO A 41 -15.42 -6.58 -9.02
CA PRO A 41 -14.27 -6.30 -9.86
C PRO A 41 -13.97 -4.78 -9.93
N ASP A 42 -14.91 -3.93 -9.50
CA ASP A 42 -14.77 -2.48 -9.44
C ASP A 42 -14.10 -1.96 -8.15
N ALA A 43 -13.86 -2.82 -7.15
CA ALA A 43 -13.22 -2.41 -5.89
C ALA A 43 -11.68 -2.40 -5.94
N ARG A 44 -11.07 -2.82 -7.06
CA ARG A 44 -9.63 -2.74 -7.24
C ARG A 44 -9.24 -1.31 -7.61
N ALA A 45 -8.45 -0.65 -6.76
CA ALA A 45 -7.89 0.66 -7.08
C ALA A 45 -7.29 0.64 -8.49
N ALA A 46 -7.85 1.46 -9.40
CA ALA A 46 -7.52 1.46 -10.81
C ALA A 46 -6.01 1.51 -11.01
N SER A 47 -5.44 0.42 -11.51
CA SER A 47 -4.02 0.31 -11.75
C SER A 47 -3.63 1.31 -12.83
N ALA A 48 -2.45 1.93 -12.74
CA ALA A 48 -2.01 2.99 -13.65
C ALA A 48 -2.02 2.60 -15.15
N GLY A 49 -2.07 1.30 -15.46
CA GLY A 49 -2.25 0.78 -16.81
C GLY A 49 -3.69 0.90 -17.35
N GLU A 50 -4.70 0.76 -16.50
CA GLU A 50 -6.12 0.84 -16.88
C GLU A 50 -6.49 2.28 -17.26
N LEU A 51 -5.92 3.28 -16.57
CA LEU A 51 -6.09 4.70 -16.91
C LEU A 51 -5.57 5.04 -18.31
N LYS A 52 -4.45 4.46 -18.74
CA LYS A 52 -3.90 4.67 -20.09
C LYS A 52 -4.75 3.99 -21.17
N SER A 53 -5.23 2.77 -20.89
CA SER A 53 -6.14 2.05 -21.77
C SER A 53 -7.47 2.81 -21.93
N LEU A 54 -8.04 3.28 -20.82
CA LEU A 54 -9.27 4.06 -20.80
C LEU A 54 -9.12 5.36 -21.58
N ARG A 55 -8.01 6.10 -21.40
CA ARG A 55 -7.74 7.34 -22.14
C ARG A 55 -7.70 7.09 -23.66
N ARG A 56 -7.15 5.95 -24.09
CA ARG A 56 -7.07 5.59 -25.50
C ARG A 56 -8.44 5.23 -26.09
N TRP A 57 -9.24 4.46 -25.35
CA TRP A 57 -10.62 4.15 -25.75
C TRP A 57 -11.53 5.38 -25.77
N VAL A 58 -11.39 6.30 -24.81
CA VAL A 58 -12.13 7.57 -24.76
C VAL A 58 -11.85 8.43 -25.99
N ILE A 59 -10.60 8.52 -26.44
CA ILE A 59 -10.24 9.26 -27.66
C ILE A 59 -10.91 8.61 -28.89
N VAL A 60 -10.85 7.28 -29.00
CA VAL A 60 -11.45 6.55 -30.14
C VAL A 60 -12.97 6.77 -30.19
N VAL A 61 -13.66 6.65 -29.06
CA VAL A 61 -15.11 6.88 -28.98
C VAL A 61 -15.45 8.34 -29.28
N GLY A 62 -14.63 9.29 -28.80
CA GLY A 62 -14.78 10.72 -29.10
C GLY A 62 -14.70 11.00 -30.60
N ILE A 63 -13.69 10.46 -31.29
CA ILE A 63 -13.53 10.62 -32.75
C ILE A 63 -14.72 9.99 -33.49
N TRP A 64 -15.19 8.83 -33.04
CA TRP A 64 -16.31 8.15 -33.66
C TRP A 64 -17.63 8.92 -33.48
N ALA A 65 -17.86 9.52 -32.31
CA ALA A 65 -19.01 10.37 -32.05
C ALA A 65 -19.02 11.64 -32.92
N VAL A 66 -17.86 12.28 -33.11
CA VAL A 66 -17.73 13.44 -34.01
C VAL A 66 -18.06 13.05 -35.45
N ALA A 67 -17.59 11.90 -35.92
CA ALA A 67 -17.89 11.40 -37.26
C ALA A 67 -19.39 11.11 -37.45
N ALA A 68 -20.05 10.50 -36.45
CA ALA A 68 -21.49 10.25 -36.49
C ALA A 68 -22.33 11.54 -36.45
N SER A 69 -21.89 12.55 -35.67
CA SER A 69 -22.57 13.85 -35.60
C SER A 69 -22.55 14.61 -36.93
N ALA A 70 -21.50 14.47 -37.75
CA ALA A 70 -21.42 15.15 -39.05
C ALA A 70 -22.52 14.68 -40.03
N ILE A 71 -22.85 13.38 -40.01
CA ILE A 71 -23.89 12.79 -40.88
C ILE A 71 -25.29 13.23 -40.43
N GLY A 72 -25.53 13.31 -39.12
CA GLY A 72 -26.81 13.76 -38.56
C GLY A 72 -27.12 15.22 -38.87
N LEU A 73 -26.11 16.11 -38.85
CA LEU A 73 -26.28 17.53 -39.16
C LEU A 73 -26.69 17.77 -40.62
N ILE A 74 -26.15 16.98 -41.57
CA ILE A 74 -26.47 17.10 -43.01
C ILE A 74 -27.91 16.68 -43.30
N ALA A 75 -28.42 15.65 -42.62
CA ALA A 75 -29.80 15.22 -42.72
C ALA A 75 -30.79 16.23 -42.10
N LEU A 76 -30.42 16.83 -40.96
CA LEU A 76 -31.23 17.85 -40.29
C LEU A 76 -31.36 19.12 -41.15
N LEU A 77 -30.29 19.54 -41.82
CA LEU A 77 -30.29 20.73 -42.68
C LEU A 77 -31.10 20.56 -43.98
N SER A 78 -31.23 19.34 -44.51
CA SER A 78 -32.02 19.08 -45.72
C SER A 78 -33.54 18.97 -45.46
N ALA A 79 -33.94 18.67 -44.23
CA ALA A 79 -35.36 18.56 -43.85
C ALA A 79 -36.02 19.90 -43.52
N ASP A 80 -35.24 20.96 -43.28
CA ASP A 80 -35.69 22.24 -42.70
C ASP A 80 -36.00 23.35 -43.75
N GLY A 81 -35.93 23.03 -45.04
CA GLY A 81 -36.04 24.01 -46.13
C GLY A 81 -37.41 24.66 -46.38
N SER A 82 -38.43 24.43 -45.54
CA SER A 82 -39.83 24.77 -45.89
C SER A 82 -40.55 25.72 -44.91
N SER A 83 -39.89 26.40 -43.98
CA SER A 83 -40.59 27.28 -43.03
C SER A 83 -39.78 28.52 -42.64
N ASP A 84 -40.16 29.70 -43.16
CA ASP A 84 -39.51 30.98 -42.86
C ASP A 84 -39.67 31.41 -41.39
N GLU A 85 -40.71 30.93 -40.69
CA GLU A 85 -40.85 31.06 -39.22
C GLU A 85 -39.88 30.16 -38.43
N ALA A 86 -39.46 29.02 -38.99
CA ALA A 86 -38.48 28.14 -38.36
C ALA A 86 -37.09 28.82 -38.36
N ARG A 87 -36.70 29.43 -39.49
CA ARG A 87 -35.42 30.16 -39.64
C ARG A 87 -35.16 31.23 -38.58
N GLY A 88 -36.17 32.01 -38.18
CA GLY A 88 -36.02 33.03 -37.13
C GLY A 88 -35.80 32.41 -35.74
N LYS A 89 -36.49 31.32 -35.44
CA LYS A 89 -36.39 30.57 -34.19
C LYS A 89 -35.10 29.76 -34.12
N ASP A 90 -34.62 29.29 -35.25
CA ASP A 90 -33.37 28.56 -35.39
C ASP A 90 -32.16 29.49 -35.31
N ASN A 91 -32.22 30.69 -35.88
CA ASN A 91 -31.18 31.70 -35.66
C ASN A 91 -31.04 32.09 -34.18
N ALA A 92 -32.15 32.21 -33.45
CA ALA A 92 -32.10 32.46 -32.01
C ALA A 92 -31.51 31.28 -31.22
N ARG A 93 -31.81 30.04 -31.63
CA ARG A 93 -31.24 28.81 -31.04
C ARG A 93 -29.75 28.67 -31.35
N VAL A 94 -29.34 29.00 -32.57
CA VAL A 94 -27.94 28.99 -33.01
C VAL A 94 -27.14 30.05 -32.25
N SER A 95 -27.62 31.29 -32.14
CA SER A 95 -26.94 32.32 -31.35
C SER A 95 -26.80 31.94 -29.88
N LYS A 96 -27.82 31.30 -29.30
CA LYS A 96 -27.73 30.77 -27.93
C LYS A 96 -26.74 29.62 -27.80
N ALA A 97 -26.76 28.69 -28.75
CA ALA A 97 -25.82 27.58 -28.79
C ALA A 97 -24.38 28.08 -28.94
N LEU A 98 -24.14 29.06 -29.82
CA LEU A 98 -22.84 29.70 -29.99
C LEU A 98 -22.37 30.37 -28.69
N GLY A 99 -23.24 31.10 -27.99
CA GLY A 99 -22.91 31.68 -26.69
C GLY A 99 -22.65 30.64 -25.58
N ASP A 100 -23.32 29.48 -25.63
CA ASP A 100 -23.03 28.37 -24.71
C ASP A 100 -21.73 27.64 -25.10
N PHE A 101 -21.37 27.57 -26.38
CA PHE A 101 -20.08 27.03 -26.82
C PHE A 101 -18.92 27.92 -26.39
N ASP A 102 -19.06 29.24 -26.50
CA ASP A 102 -18.03 30.21 -26.12
C ASP A 102 -17.68 30.09 -24.63
N LYS A 103 -18.70 30.06 -23.77
CA LYS A 103 -18.53 29.84 -22.32
C LYS A 103 -17.91 28.47 -21.99
N ARG A 104 -18.23 27.45 -22.78
CA ARG A 104 -17.64 26.12 -22.61
C ARG A 104 -16.19 26.10 -23.07
N LEU A 105 -15.85 26.85 -24.11
CA LEU A 105 -14.49 27.00 -24.61
C LEU A 105 -13.62 27.71 -23.56
N ASP A 106 -14.06 28.84 -23.03
CA ASP A 106 -13.38 29.56 -21.94
C ASP A 106 -13.15 28.67 -20.72
N LYS A 107 -14.16 27.87 -20.35
CA LYS A 107 -14.07 26.95 -19.22
C LYS A 107 -13.15 25.76 -19.49
N ILE A 108 -13.04 25.32 -20.74
CA ILE A 108 -12.10 24.27 -21.16
C ILE A 108 -10.68 24.83 -21.20
N GLU A 109 -10.49 26.04 -21.71
CA GLU A 109 -9.19 26.72 -21.80
C GLU A 109 -8.63 27.02 -20.41
N SER A 110 -9.45 27.56 -19.51
CA SER A 110 -9.08 27.74 -18.09
C SER A 110 -8.76 26.41 -17.39
N LYS A 111 -9.46 25.32 -17.73
CA LYS A 111 -9.13 23.98 -17.21
C LYS A 111 -7.87 23.40 -17.83
N LEU A 112 -7.60 23.70 -19.10
CA LEU A 112 -6.43 23.24 -19.82
C LEU A 112 -5.17 23.92 -19.29
N GLU A 113 -5.26 25.20 -18.95
CA GLU A 113 -4.21 25.97 -18.26
C GLU A 113 -4.00 25.51 -16.81
N GLY A 114 -5.05 24.99 -16.16
CA GLY A 114 -4.95 24.30 -14.87
C GLY A 114 -4.59 22.81 -14.95
N THR A 115 -4.41 22.25 -16.15
CA THR A 115 -4.00 20.86 -16.32
C THR A 115 -2.47 20.79 -16.22
N PRO A 116 -1.88 19.89 -15.42
CA PRO A 116 -0.43 19.78 -15.31
C PRO A 116 0.17 19.65 -16.70
N THR A 117 1.06 20.60 -17.04
CA THR A 117 1.67 20.67 -18.36
C THR A 117 2.67 19.53 -18.50
N SER A 118 3.12 19.27 -19.74
CA SER A 118 4.18 18.31 -19.96
C SER A 118 5.46 18.65 -19.18
N GLU A 119 5.70 19.92 -18.84
CA GLU A 119 6.82 20.32 -17.99
C GLU A 119 6.65 19.87 -16.53
N ASP A 120 5.42 19.90 -16.00
CA ASP A 120 5.16 19.41 -14.64
C ASP A 120 5.37 17.90 -14.54
N VAL A 121 4.98 17.17 -15.59
CA VAL A 121 5.23 15.73 -15.68
C VAL A 121 6.73 15.44 -15.75
N GLN A 122 7.48 16.18 -16.57
CA GLN A 122 8.95 16.05 -16.65
C GLN A 122 9.63 16.36 -15.31
N LYS A 123 9.25 17.44 -14.63
CA LYS A 123 9.77 17.76 -13.29
C LYS A 123 9.45 16.66 -12.28
N LEU A 124 8.28 16.03 -12.37
CA LEU A 124 7.92 14.90 -11.51
C LEU A 124 8.81 13.69 -11.80
N GLU A 125 9.04 13.38 -13.07
CA GLU A 125 9.88 12.27 -13.52
C GLU A 125 11.34 12.45 -13.09
N ASP A 126 11.89 13.66 -13.24
CA ASP A 126 13.24 14.02 -12.76
C ASP A 126 13.36 13.85 -11.24
N ARG A 127 12.35 14.30 -10.48
CA ARG A 127 12.32 14.15 -9.02
C ARG A 127 12.24 12.68 -8.61
N ILE A 128 11.42 11.89 -9.30
CA ILE A 128 11.31 10.45 -9.05
C ILE A 128 12.63 9.75 -9.36
N GLY A 129 13.29 10.10 -10.47
CA GLY A 129 14.62 9.60 -10.82
C GLY A 129 15.64 9.88 -9.72
N LYS A 130 15.72 11.14 -9.29
CA LYS A 130 16.62 11.56 -8.21
C LYS A 130 16.34 10.83 -6.89
N THR A 131 15.07 10.73 -6.48
CA THR A 131 14.69 9.99 -5.27
C THR A 131 15.04 8.51 -5.38
N LYS A 132 14.94 7.91 -6.57
CA LYS A 132 15.33 6.51 -6.81
C LYS A 132 16.84 6.33 -6.68
N ASP A 133 17.62 7.26 -7.22
CA ASP A 133 19.07 7.24 -7.12
C ASP A 133 19.53 7.43 -5.66
N ASP A 134 18.93 8.39 -4.94
CA ASP A 134 19.17 8.62 -3.52
C ASP A 134 18.83 7.37 -2.69
N ALA A 135 17.68 6.72 -2.95
CA ALA A 135 17.28 5.49 -2.28
C ALA A 135 18.24 4.32 -2.58
N SER A 136 18.72 4.19 -3.83
CA SER A 136 19.70 3.18 -4.18
C SER A 136 21.05 3.43 -3.50
N GLY A 137 21.49 4.69 -3.43
CA GLY A 137 22.69 5.09 -2.68
C GLY A 137 22.56 4.80 -1.18
N ALA A 138 21.42 5.16 -0.58
CA ALA A 138 21.14 4.89 0.82
C ALA A 138 21.14 3.39 1.12
N SER A 139 20.53 2.56 0.26
CA SER A 139 20.56 1.10 0.41
C SER A 139 21.99 0.57 0.41
N LYS A 140 22.82 0.96 -0.58
CA LYS A 140 24.22 0.52 -0.66
C LYS A 140 25.04 0.94 0.56
N ASN A 141 24.81 2.15 1.07
CA ASN A 141 25.45 2.62 2.29
C ASN A 141 25.00 1.81 3.51
N ALA A 142 23.72 1.47 3.61
CA ALA A 142 23.21 0.62 4.68
C ALA A 142 23.81 -0.80 4.62
N ASP A 143 23.95 -1.37 3.42
CA ASP A 143 24.61 -2.67 3.22
C ASP A 143 26.10 -2.63 3.64
N ALA A 144 26.80 -1.55 3.30
CA ALA A 144 28.20 -1.34 3.71
C ALA A 144 28.30 -1.19 5.24
N ALA A 145 27.48 -0.33 5.84
CA ALA A 145 27.44 -0.13 7.28
C ALA A 145 27.11 -1.44 8.03
N SER A 146 26.20 -2.25 7.50
CA SER A 146 25.87 -3.56 8.09
C SER A 146 27.08 -4.50 8.10
N LYS A 147 27.86 -4.55 7.01
CA LYS A 147 29.09 -5.34 6.94
C LYS A 147 30.17 -4.84 7.90
N ASP A 148 30.30 -3.53 8.04
CA ASP A 148 31.25 -2.91 8.97
C ASP A 148 30.88 -3.24 10.41
N VAL A 149 29.59 -3.17 10.77
CA VAL A 149 29.08 -3.58 12.09
C VAL A 149 29.35 -5.05 12.36
N SER A 150 29.07 -5.95 11.40
CA SER A 150 29.40 -7.37 11.56
C SER A 150 30.90 -7.60 11.76
N SER A 151 31.73 -6.87 11.02
CA SER A 151 33.19 -6.95 11.15
C SER A 151 33.69 -6.42 12.50
N ALA A 152 33.07 -5.36 13.01
CA ALA A 152 33.37 -4.81 14.33
C ALA A 152 32.99 -5.79 15.44
N ASN A 153 31.80 -6.39 15.38
CA ASN A 153 31.35 -7.39 16.36
C ASN A 153 32.30 -8.59 16.41
N ASN A 154 32.68 -9.15 15.25
CA ASN A 154 33.62 -10.27 15.22
C ASN A 154 34.98 -9.94 15.87
N ARG A 155 35.43 -8.68 15.77
CA ARG A 155 36.67 -8.23 16.44
C ARG A 155 36.49 -8.05 17.94
N ILE A 156 35.31 -7.61 18.37
CA ILE A 156 34.97 -7.52 19.79
C ILE A 156 34.97 -8.93 20.40
N ASP A 157 34.32 -9.90 19.76
CA ASP A 157 34.27 -11.29 20.24
C ASP A 157 35.69 -11.91 20.35
N ASP A 158 36.57 -11.64 19.38
CA ASP A 158 37.98 -12.08 19.41
C ASP A 158 38.79 -11.39 20.52
N LEU A 159 38.54 -10.10 20.76
CA LEU A 159 39.17 -9.35 21.85
C LEU A 159 38.69 -9.85 23.21
N GLU A 160 37.39 -10.09 23.39
CA GLU A 160 36.84 -10.65 24.63
C GLU A 160 37.45 -12.03 24.92
N SER A 161 37.52 -12.90 23.92
CA SER A 161 38.16 -14.23 24.06
C SER A 161 39.63 -14.11 24.50
N LYS A 162 40.39 -13.20 23.88
CA LYS A 162 41.80 -12.96 24.25
C LYS A 162 41.96 -12.40 25.66
N VAL A 163 41.06 -11.52 26.09
CA VAL A 163 41.06 -11.00 27.46
C VAL A 163 40.79 -12.13 28.44
N GLU A 164 39.80 -12.98 28.18
CA GLU A 164 39.46 -14.10 29.05
C GLU A 164 40.61 -15.13 29.14
N ASP A 165 41.29 -15.42 28.02
CA ASP A 165 42.51 -16.24 28.00
C ASP A 165 43.66 -15.60 28.80
N LEU A 166 43.83 -14.28 28.72
CA LEU A 166 44.85 -13.55 29.48
C LEU A 166 44.53 -13.49 30.97
N GLU A 167 43.27 -13.35 31.35
CA GLU A 167 42.84 -13.41 32.76
C GLU A 167 43.01 -14.82 33.32
N ALA A 168 42.67 -15.85 32.55
CA ALA A 168 42.88 -17.25 32.94
C ALA A 168 44.36 -17.59 33.11
N SER A 169 45.22 -17.16 32.17
CA SER A 169 46.67 -17.41 32.23
C SER A 169 47.39 -16.54 33.28
N GLY A 170 47.01 -15.27 33.42
CA GLY A 170 47.54 -14.34 34.42
C GLY A 170 47.13 -14.67 35.85
N GLY A 171 45.90 -15.16 36.05
CA GLY A 171 45.40 -15.64 37.35
C GLY A 171 46.09 -16.92 37.83
N SER A 172 46.56 -17.76 36.91
CA SER A 172 47.31 -18.99 37.24
C SER A 172 48.78 -18.72 37.61
N SER A 173 49.38 -17.63 37.12
CA SER A 173 50.79 -17.28 37.37
C SER A 173 51.06 -16.56 38.71
N GLY A 174 50.03 -16.17 39.47
CA GLY A 174 50.17 -15.36 40.70
C GLY A 174 50.11 -16.14 42.04
N GLY A 175 49.85 -17.44 42.03
CA GLY A 175 49.53 -18.23 43.23
C GLY A 175 50.68 -18.96 43.93
N GLY A 176 51.93 -18.82 43.48
CA GLY A 176 53.05 -19.67 43.88
C GLY A 176 54.18 -18.98 44.64
N SER A 177 53.92 -18.34 45.79
CA SER A 177 54.98 -18.05 46.79
C SER A 177 54.39 -17.75 48.16
N SER A 178 53.88 -18.77 48.85
CA SER A 178 53.63 -18.71 50.29
C SER A 178 54.21 -19.93 50.99
N GLY A 179 54.94 -19.68 52.08
CA GLY A 179 55.06 -20.63 53.20
C GLY A 179 56.23 -21.62 53.16
N GLY A 180 57.46 -21.14 53.30
CA GLY A 180 58.62 -21.95 53.67
C GLY A 180 59.26 -21.49 54.99
N ALA A 181 58.47 -21.43 56.07
CA ALA A 181 58.99 -21.26 57.44
C ALA A 181 58.77 -22.56 58.21
N GLY A 182 59.84 -23.16 58.72
CA GLY A 182 59.80 -24.38 59.52
C GLY A 182 61.17 -24.79 60.06
N SER A 183 61.64 -24.06 61.09
CA SER A 183 62.60 -24.49 62.13
C SER A 183 62.12 -25.77 62.85
N PRO A 184 62.89 -26.51 63.69
CA PRO A 184 64.11 -26.17 64.44
C PRO A 184 65.44 -26.75 63.94
#